data_AF-A0A4Y3TQT7-F1
#
_entry.id   AF-A0A4Y3TQT7-F1
#
_cell.length_a   1.000
_cell.length_b   1.000
_cell.length_c   1.000
_cell.angle_alpha   90.00
_cell.angle_beta   90.00
_cell.angle_gamma   90.00
#
_symmetry.space_group_name_H-M   'P 1'
#
loop_
_entity.id
_entity.type
_entity.pdbx_description
1 polymer ?
#
loop_
_entity_poly.entity_id
_entity_poly.type
_entity_poly.pdbx_seq_one_letter_code
_entity_poly.pdbx_strand_id
1 'polypeptide(L)'
;MSLLILTMKETPQMNAPQNTRKKRSDAGKPQGPRTPRKASPITHMDNGTALIALTGRHGTGRHLRVSKTDLPDLMIFTDNGTRLHVIDNGSGQVKIQIGGRKAKAWKHSTNPSDLVTAARFLVGETHGGRRIRFKDRNAFNLTRDNLEVLVPAIEETFTIDWQKAVAARQTKMQSCLERQTNQ
;
A
#
# COMPACT_ATOMS: atom_id res chain seq x y z
N MET A 1 76.79 24.48 -21.13
CA MET A 1 75.78 25.54 -21.32
C MET A 1 74.68 24.97 -22.19
N SER A 2 73.41 24.83 -21.82
CA SER A 2 72.65 24.96 -20.58
C SER A 2 71.48 24.00 -20.73
N LEU A 3 71.22 23.19 -19.70
CA LEU A 3 70.11 22.23 -19.64
C LEU A 3 68.81 23.03 -19.39
N LEU A 4 67.89 23.08 -20.36
CA LEU A 4 66.60 23.74 -20.18
C LEU A 4 65.64 22.76 -19.46
N ILE A 5 65.43 22.97 -18.17
CA ILE A 5 64.44 22.21 -17.38
C ILE A 5 63.05 22.76 -17.70
N LEU A 6 62.24 21.99 -18.43
CA LEU A 6 60.84 22.29 -18.68
C LEU A 6 60.04 21.98 -17.39
N THR A 7 59.55 23.02 -16.72
CA THR A 7 58.65 22.90 -15.58
C THR A 7 57.25 22.50 -16.08
N MET A 8 56.81 21.29 -15.74
CA MET A 8 55.43 20.87 -15.97
C MET A 8 54.52 21.64 -15.01
N LYS A 9 53.65 22.50 -15.56
CA LYS A 9 52.53 23.09 -14.82
C LYS A 9 51.49 22.00 -14.58
N GLU A 10 51.20 21.72 -13.31
CA GLU A 10 50.07 20.89 -12.89
C GLU A 10 48.77 21.46 -13.47
N THR A 11 48.06 20.64 -14.25
CA THR A 11 46.67 20.90 -14.63
C THR A 11 45.77 20.80 -13.40
N PRO A 12 44.94 21.80 -13.08
CA PRO A 12 43.96 21.65 -12.01
C PRO A 12 42.93 20.60 -12.43
N GLN A 13 42.75 19.57 -11.59
CA GLN A 13 41.66 18.61 -11.72
C GLN A 13 40.33 19.37 -11.63
N MET A 14 39.66 19.54 -12.77
CA MET A 14 38.25 19.92 -12.78
C MET A 14 37.44 18.77 -12.19
N ASN A 15 37.02 18.93 -10.93
CA ASN A 15 35.98 18.08 -10.36
C ASN A 15 34.74 18.15 -11.26
N ALA A 16 34.36 17.00 -11.83
CA ALA A 16 33.11 16.87 -12.55
C ALA A 16 31.95 17.33 -11.63
N PRO A 17 30.95 18.08 -12.14
CA PRO A 17 29.83 18.50 -11.32
C PRO A 17 29.13 17.26 -10.79
N GLN A 18 29.20 17.06 -9.47
CA GLN A 18 28.42 16.03 -8.79
C GLN A 18 26.96 16.26 -9.17
N ASN A 19 26.42 15.28 -9.89
CA ASN A 19 25.04 15.25 -10.31
C ASN A 19 24.19 15.23 -9.03
N THR A 20 23.79 16.41 -8.53
CA THR A 20 22.94 16.55 -7.35
C THR A 20 21.54 16.12 -7.75
N ARG A 21 21.36 14.81 -7.86
CA ARG A 21 20.06 14.18 -8.03
C ARG A 21 19.18 14.75 -6.93
N LYS A 22 18.16 15.55 -7.32
CA LYS A 22 17.18 16.11 -6.37
C LYS A 22 16.79 15.01 -5.41
N LYS A 23 17.15 15.15 -4.13
CA LYS A 23 16.61 14.32 -3.06
C LYS A 23 15.09 14.47 -3.19
N ARG A 24 14.40 13.40 -3.60
CA ARG A 24 12.94 13.39 -3.54
C ARG A 24 12.60 13.73 -2.09
N SER A 25 11.75 14.74 -1.89
CA SER A 25 11.29 15.21 -0.58
C SER A 25 10.65 14.09 0.26
N ASP A 26 10.32 13.01 -0.42
CA ASP A 26 9.71 11.78 0.03
C ASP A 26 10.64 10.64 -0.36
N ALA A 27 11.20 9.95 0.64
CA ALA A 27 12.11 8.81 0.49
C ALA A 27 11.42 7.58 -0.16
N GLY A 28 10.92 7.71 -1.39
CA GLY A 28 10.25 6.65 -2.15
C GLY A 28 8.97 6.11 -1.49
N LYS A 29 8.43 6.81 -0.48
CA LYS A 29 7.25 6.36 0.27
C LYS A 29 6.00 6.97 -0.36
N PRO A 30 5.08 6.14 -0.89
CA PRO A 30 3.91 6.66 -1.56
C PRO A 30 3.01 7.38 -0.57
N GLN A 31 2.76 8.66 -0.83
CA GLN A 31 1.84 9.48 -0.04
C GLN A 31 0.45 9.42 -0.68
N GLY A 32 -0.57 9.21 0.15
CA GLY A 32 -1.96 9.40 -0.26
C GLY A 32 -2.23 10.86 -0.66
N PRO A 33 -3.37 11.13 -1.32
CA PRO A 33 -3.80 12.50 -1.61
C PRO A 33 -3.89 13.34 -0.33
N ARG A 34 -3.51 14.63 -0.43
CA ARG A 34 -3.50 15.57 0.70
C ARG A 34 -4.91 15.89 1.22
N THR A 35 -5.94 15.73 0.39
CA THR A 35 -7.36 15.93 0.72
C THR A 35 -8.15 14.61 0.64
N PRO A 36 -9.19 14.44 1.48
CA PRO A 36 -10.11 13.32 1.36
C PRO A 36 -10.75 13.29 -0.03
N ARG A 37 -10.93 12.09 -0.59
CA ARG A 37 -11.63 11.92 -1.86
C ARG A 37 -13.13 11.85 -1.64
N LYS A 38 -13.91 12.00 -2.71
CA LYS A 38 -15.31 11.60 -2.72
C LYS A 38 -15.41 10.10 -2.40
N ALA A 39 -16.49 9.71 -1.75
CA ALA A 39 -16.78 8.30 -1.48
C ALA A 39 -16.77 7.51 -2.77
N SER A 40 -16.25 6.28 -2.71
CA SER A 40 -16.15 5.43 -3.89
C SER A 40 -17.52 4.79 -4.14
N PRO A 41 -18.18 5.06 -5.28
CA PRO A 41 -19.49 4.46 -5.53
C PRO A 41 -19.34 2.94 -5.69
N ILE A 42 -20.28 2.20 -5.11
CA ILE A 42 -20.42 0.76 -5.30
C ILE A 42 -21.28 0.58 -6.54
N THR A 43 -20.70 0.01 -7.59
CA THR A 43 -21.32 -0.02 -8.93
C THR A 43 -22.05 -1.34 -9.23
N HIS A 44 -21.76 -2.43 -8.52
CA HIS A 44 -22.37 -3.73 -8.80
C HIS A 44 -22.25 -4.72 -7.63
N MET A 45 -23.28 -5.54 -7.40
CA MET A 45 -23.28 -6.65 -6.43
C MET A 45 -23.85 -7.92 -7.05
N ASP A 46 -23.02 -8.78 -7.62
CA ASP A 46 -23.44 -10.05 -8.25
C ASP A 46 -22.76 -11.24 -7.60
N ASN A 47 -23.49 -12.36 -7.47
CA ASN A 47 -22.97 -13.69 -7.06
C ASN A 47 -21.98 -13.64 -5.88
N GLY A 48 -22.30 -12.86 -4.83
CA GLY A 48 -21.49 -12.75 -3.62
C GLY A 48 -20.26 -11.84 -3.72
N THR A 49 -20.12 -11.06 -4.79
CA THR A 49 -19.02 -10.10 -4.98
C THR A 49 -19.55 -8.67 -5.16
N ALA A 50 -18.87 -7.70 -4.57
CA ALA A 50 -19.12 -6.27 -4.74
C ALA A 50 -18.00 -5.62 -5.57
N LEU A 51 -18.37 -4.64 -6.40
CA LEU A 51 -17.47 -3.79 -7.17
C LEU A 51 -17.44 -2.38 -6.60
N ILE A 52 -16.27 -1.92 -6.18
CA ILE A 52 -16.05 -0.55 -5.69
C ILE A 52 -15.26 0.20 -6.76
N ALA A 53 -15.83 1.28 -7.31
CA ALA A 53 -15.13 2.11 -8.27
C ALA A 53 -13.91 2.79 -7.61
N LEU A 54 -12.74 2.66 -8.22
CA LEU A 54 -11.52 3.29 -7.71
C LEU A 54 -11.30 4.63 -8.41
N THR A 55 -10.61 5.53 -7.70
CA THR A 55 -10.34 6.89 -8.19
C THR A 55 -8.85 7.19 -8.20
N GLY A 56 -8.46 8.30 -8.83
CA GLY A 56 -7.09 8.86 -8.82
C GLY A 56 -6.15 8.27 -9.87
N ARG A 57 -4.88 8.71 -9.86
CA ARG A 57 -3.91 8.53 -10.95
C ARG A 57 -3.86 7.12 -11.57
N HIS A 58 -3.92 6.08 -10.74
CA HIS A 58 -3.85 4.68 -11.20
C HIS A 58 -5.16 3.90 -11.00
N GLY A 59 -6.19 4.55 -10.43
CA GLY A 59 -7.45 3.91 -10.05
C GLY A 59 -8.62 4.25 -10.95
N THR A 60 -8.62 5.41 -11.62
CA THR A 60 -9.72 5.83 -12.50
C THR A 60 -10.01 4.77 -13.58
N GLY A 61 -11.29 4.40 -13.72
CA GLY A 61 -11.74 3.36 -14.66
C GLY A 61 -11.54 1.93 -14.17
N ARG A 62 -10.98 1.72 -12.97
CA ARG A 62 -10.79 0.38 -12.38
C ARG A 62 -11.78 0.14 -11.25
N HIS A 63 -12.09 -1.14 -11.03
CA HIS A 63 -12.98 -1.59 -9.97
C HIS A 63 -12.25 -2.54 -9.04
N LEU A 64 -12.39 -2.32 -7.73
CA LEU A 64 -11.98 -3.28 -6.72
C LEU A 64 -13.09 -4.31 -6.53
N ARG A 65 -12.78 -5.58 -6.77
CA ARG A 65 -13.67 -6.71 -6.47
C ARG A 65 -13.43 -7.16 -5.04
N VAL A 66 -14.48 -7.28 -4.24
CA VAL A 66 -14.41 -7.72 -2.84
C VAL A 66 -15.56 -8.67 -2.57
N SER A 67 -15.35 -9.72 -1.77
CA SER A 67 -16.46 -10.57 -1.33
C SER A 67 -17.49 -9.74 -0.54
N LYS A 68 -18.78 -9.94 -0.82
CA LYS A 68 -19.90 -9.19 -0.24
C LYS A 68 -19.89 -9.23 1.29
N THR A 69 -19.47 -10.35 1.87
CA THR A 69 -19.35 -10.55 3.32
C THR A 69 -18.29 -9.68 3.98
N ASP A 70 -17.24 -9.29 3.25
CA ASP A 70 -16.14 -8.47 3.79
C ASP A 70 -16.28 -6.97 3.42
N LEU A 71 -17.24 -6.63 2.57
CA LEU A 71 -17.50 -5.25 2.15
C LEU A 71 -17.80 -4.30 3.32
N PRO A 72 -18.68 -4.64 4.29
CA PRO A 72 -18.99 -3.73 5.39
C PRO A 72 -17.74 -3.33 6.20
N ASP A 73 -16.91 -4.31 6.55
CA ASP A 73 -15.64 -4.08 7.26
C ASP A 73 -14.74 -3.12 6.49
N LEU A 74 -14.60 -3.36 5.17
CA LEU A 74 -13.76 -2.52 4.32
C LEU A 74 -14.29 -1.09 4.23
N MET A 75 -15.61 -0.90 4.08
CA MET A 75 -16.22 0.43 3.98
C MET A 75 -16.07 1.21 5.29
N ILE A 76 -16.32 0.60 6.44
CA ILE A 76 -16.12 1.22 7.76
C ILE A 76 -14.66 1.64 7.94
N PHE A 77 -13.72 0.78 7.55
CA PHE A 77 -12.30 1.05 7.75
C PHE A 77 -11.73 2.11 6.79
N THR A 78 -12.34 2.24 5.61
CA THR A 78 -11.88 3.16 4.54
C THR A 78 -12.68 4.45 4.46
N ASP A 79 -13.56 4.71 5.43
CA ASP A 79 -14.53 5.81 5.43
C ASP A 79 -15.32 5.83 4.10
N ASN A 80 -16.07 4.76 3.84
CA ASN A 80 -16.85 4.53 2.62
C ASN A 80 -16.00 4.65 1.34
N GLY A 81 -14.80 4.06 1.37
CA GLY A 81 -13.89 4.01 0.23
C GLY A 81 -13.16 5.32 -0.07
N THR A 82 -13.38 6.41 0.68
CA THR A 82 -12.67 7.69 0.47
C THR A 82 -11.16 7.59 0.71
N ARG A 83 -10.74 6.59 1.49
CA ARG A 83 -9.34 6.31 1.84
C ARG A 83 -8.71 5.16 1.06
N LEU A 84 -9.37 4.67 0.01
CA LEU A 84 -8.77 3.70 -0.90
C LEU A 84 -7.87 4.42 -1.91
N HIS A 85 -6.63 3.97 -2.01
CA HIS A 85 -5.61 4.55 -2.87
C HIS A 85 -4.97 3.47 -3.73
N VAL A 86 -4.94 3.70 -5.04
CA VAL A 86 -4.21 2.85 -5.97
C VAL A 86 -2.83 3.45 -6.16
N ILE A 87 -1.81 2.67 -5.76
CA ILE A 87 -0.43 3.09 -5.76
C ILE A 87 0.37 2.17 -6.67
N ASP A 88 1.12 2.76 -7.59
CA ASP A 88 2.12 2.12 -8.42
C ASP A 88 3.48 2.76 -8.10
N ASN A 89 4.42 1.95 -7.63
CA ASN A 89 5.76 2.41 -7.26
C ASN A 89 6.74 2.40 -8.44
N GLY A 90 6.26 2.23 -9.67
CA GLY A 90 7.09 2.15 -10.88
C GLY A 90 7.76 0.79 -11.08
N SER A 91 7.45 -0.19 -10.23
CA SER A 91 7.89 -1.58 -10.37
C SER A 91 6.91 -2.43 -11.19
N GLY A 92 5.85 -1.81 -11.75
CA GLY A 92 4.76 -2.49 -12.44
C GLY A 92 3.78 -3.22 -11.51
N GLN A 93 4.03 -3.26 -10.20
CA GLN A 93 3.15 -3.88 -9.21
C GLN A 93 2.25 -2.84 -8.55
N VAL A 94 0.99 -2.82 -9.00
CA VAL A 94 -0.04 -1.97 -8.41
C VAL A 94 -0.51 -2.55 -7.08
N LYS A 95 -0.72 -1.69 -6.08
CA LYS A 95 -1.28 -2.05 -4.77
C LYS A 95 -2.44 -1.13 -4.43
N ILE A 96 -3.49 -1.70 -3.83
CA ILE A 96 -4.56 -0.92 -3.21
C ILE A 96 -4.22 -0.76 -1.74
N GLN A 97 -4.06 0.48 -1.31
CA GLN A 97 -3.68 0.86 0.04
C GLN A 97 -4.79 1.68 0.71
N ILE A 98 -4.88 1.54 2.02
CA ILE A 98 -5.80 2.29 2.86
C ILE A 98 -5.03 3.41 3.54
N GLY A 99 -5.51 4.63 3.38
CA GLY A 99 -4.96 5.84 4.01
C GLY A 99 -5.57 6.22 5.35
N GLY A 100 -5.07 7.32 5.91
CA GLY A 100 -5.65 7.99 7.09
C GLY A 100 -5.30 7.36 8.45
N ARG A 101 -5.88 7.91 9.52
CA ARG A 101 -5.56 7.52 10.92
C ARG A 101 -5.84 6.05 11.22
N LYS A 102 -6.87 5.46 10.61
CA LYS A 102 -7.23 4.03 10.77
C LYS A 102 -6.12 3.11 10.24
N ALA A 103 -5.45 3.48 9.15
CA ALA A 103 -4.31 2.73 8.61
C ALA A 103 -3.06 2.80 9.52
N LYS A 104 -2.81 3.94 10.18
CA LYS A 104 -1.67 4.14 11.10
C LYS A 104 -1.67 3.16 12.28
N ALA A 105 -2.86 2.75 12.75
CA ALA A 105 -2.97 1.86 13.89
C ALA A 105 -2.59 0.40 13.57
N TRP A 106 -2.47 0.00 12.30
CA TRP A 106 -2.28 -1.40 11.89
C TRP A 106 -0.84 -1.92 12.05
N LYS A 107 0.13 -1.01 12.16
CA LYS A 107 1.55 -1.35 12.32
C LYS A 107 2.05 -0.78 13.65
N HIS A 108 2.96 -1.48 14.33
CA HIS A 108 3.81 -0.90 15.39
C HIS A 108 4.77 0.19 14.87
N SER A 109 4.38 0.87 13.79
CA SER A 109 5.16 1.90 13.17
C SER A 109 4.73 3.23 13.73
N THR A 110 5.70 3.92 14.32
CA THR A 110 5.58 5.34 14.66
C THR A 110 5.50 6.22 13.42
N ASN A 111 5.64 5.66 12.21
CA ASN A 111 5.60 6.41 10.97
C ASN A 111 4.16 6.64 10.46
N PRO A 112 3.67 7.90 10.44
CA PRO A 112 2.31 8.22 10.01
C PRO A 112 2.04 7.98 8.52
N SER A 113 3.06 7.64 7.72
CA SER A 113 2.95 7.37 6.28
C SER A 113 2.88 5.89 5.92
N ASP A 114 2.90 4.97 6.89
CA ASP A 114 2.77 3.54 6.61
C ASP A 114 1.32 3.17 6.27
N LEU A 115 1.08 2.96 4.98
CA LEU A 115 -0.21 2.57 4.45
C LEU A 115 -0.35 1.04 4.45
N VAL A 116 -1.45 0.52 5.02
CA VAL A 116 -1.77 -0.92 4.93
C VAL A 116 -2.41 -1.22 3.58
N THR A 117 -2.13 -2.38 2.99
CA THR A 117 -2.87 -2.79 1.78
C THR A 117 -4.27 -3.27 2.14
N ALA A 118 -5.25 -3.01 1.28
CA ALA A 118 -6.61 -3.52 1.45
C ALA A 118 -6.62 -5.05 1.54
N ALA A 119 -5.76 -5.72 0.76
CA ALA A 119 -5.57 -7.17 0.85
C ALA A 119 -5.12 -7.63 2.24
N ARG A 120 -4.12 -6.95 2.86
CA ARG A 120 -3.66 -7.29 4.21
C ARG A 120 -4.71 -7.04 5.28
N PHE A 121 -5.46 -5.94 5.15
CA PHE A 121 -6.60 -5.68 6.01
C PHE A 121 -7.59 -6.85 5.94
N LEU A 122 -8.01 -7.25 4.75
CA LEU A 122 -9.00 -8.31 4.54
C LEU A 122 -8.53 -9.66 5.10
N VAL A 123 -7.27 -10.04 4.93
CA VAL A 123 -6.78 -11.33 5.44
C VAL A 123 -6.41 -11.30 6.93
N GLY A 124 -6.64 -10.19 7.62
CA GLY A 124 -6.30 -10.04 9.05
C GLY A 124 -4.78 -10.09 9.32
N GLU A 125 -3.94 -9.90 8.30
CA GLU A 125 -2.50 -10.03 8.43
C GLU A 125 -1.85 -8.68 8.74
N THR A 126 -1.33 -8.57 9.95
CA THR A 126 -0.74 -7.35 10.51
C THR A 126 0.78 -7.32 10.41
N HIS A 127 1.43 -8.46 10.17
CA HIS A 127 2.88 -8.56 10.19
C HIS A 127 3.47 -8.71 8.77
N GLY A 128 4.66 -8.14 8.59
CA GLY A 128 5.39 -8.20 7.31
C GLY A 128 5.95 -9.58 6.97
N GLY A 129 5.91 -10.52 7.91
CA GLY A 129 6.48 -11.87 7.76
C GLY A 129 5.78 -12.74 6.72
N ARG A 130 4.53 -12.44 6.38
CA ARG A 130 3.78 -13.14 5.33
C ARG A 130 3.45 -12.22 4.17
N ARG A 131 3.42 -12.76 2.95
CA ARG A 131 3.07 -12.05 1.72
C ARG A 131 1.69 -12.48 1.25
N ILE A 132 0.85 -11.52 0.85
CA ILE A 132 -0.46 -11.83 0.26
C ILE A 132 -0.28 -12.07 -1.23
N ARG A 133 -0.77 -13.19 -1.72
CA ARG A 133 -0.81 -13.55 -3.14
C ARG A 133 -2.23 -13.47 -3.68
N PHE A 134 -2.30 -13.24 -5.00
CA PHE A 134 -3.52 -13.21 -5.79
C PHE A 134 -3.39 -14.34 -6.81
N LYS A 135 -4.30 -15.32 -6.80
CA LYS A 135 -4.25 -16.47 -7.73
C LYS A 135 -4.26 -16.02 -9.18
N ASP A 136 -5.12 -15.05 -9.50
CA ASP A 136 -5.25 -14.44 -10.83
C ASP A 136 -4.19 -13.35 -11.14
N ARG A 137 -3.25 -13.11 -10.22
CA ARG A 137 -2.23 -12.04 -10.30
C ARG A 137 -2.81 -10.62 -10.42
N ASN A 138 -4.10 -10.45 -10.15
CA ASN A 138 -4.79 -9.18 -10.23
C ASN A 138 -4.98 -8.57 -8.83
N ALA A 139 -4.22 -7.52 -8.53
CA ALA A 139 -4.32 -6.82 -7.26
C ALA A 139 -5.71 -6.22 -6.99
N PHE A 140 -6.53 -6.00 -8.02
CA PHE A 140 -7.90 -5.47 -7.91
C PHE A 140 -8.94 -6.53 -7.56
N ASN A 141 -8.56 -7.81 -7.51
CA ASN A 141 -9.46 -8.89 -7.13
C ASN A 141 -9.15 -9.37 -5.71
N LEU A 142 -9.90 -8.87 -4.74
CA LEU A 142 -9.75 -9.19 -3.31
C LEU A 142 -10.86 -10.14 -2.81
N THR A 143 -11.43 -10.96 -3.68
CA THR A 143 -12.37 -12.00 -3.26
C THR A 143 -11.66 -13.06 -2.43
N ARG A 144 -12.39 -13.69 -1.50
CA ARG A 144 -11.83 -14.71 -0.61
C ARG A 144 -11.14 -15.85 -1.37
N ASP A 145 -11.76 -16.30 -2.46
CA ASP A 145 -11.24 -17.41 -3.25
C ASP A 145 -9.97 -17.06 -4.03
N ASN A 146 -9.70 -15.76 -4.24
CA ASN A 146 -8.53 -15.29 -4.97
C ASN A 146 -7.32 -15.00 -4.08
N LEU A 147 -7.53 -14.79 -2.77
CA LEU A 147 -6.46 -14.43 -1.85
C LEU A 147 -5.83 -15.67 -1.22
N GLU A 148 -4.50 -15.64 -1.11
CA GLU A 148 -3.70 -16.65 -0.45
C GLU A 148 -2.55 -16.00 0.33
N VAL A 149 -1.94 -16.75 1.24
CA VAL A 149 -0.84 -16.27 2.06
C VAL A 149 0.41 -17.09 1.80
N LEU A 150 1.45 -16.44 1.28
CA LEU A 150 2.80 -17.00 1.12
C LEU A 150 3.62 -16.74 2.38
N VAL A 151 4.25 -17.77 2.92
CA VAL A 151 5.25 -17.69 3.99
C VAL A 151 6.64 -17.74 3.34
N PRO A 152 7.35 -16.61 3.17
CA PRO A 152 8.59 -16.58 2.39
C PRO A 152 9.73 -17.41 2.99
N ALA A 153 9.72 -17.63 4.31
CA ALA A 153 10.76 -18.40 5.01
C ALA A 153 10.80 -19.88 4.58
N ILE A 154 9.66 -20.42 4.13
CA ILE A 154 9.51 -21.81 3.69
C ILE A 154 8.98 -21.89 2.26
N GLU A 155 8.81 -20.75 1.60
CA GLU A 155 8.26 -20.60 0.23
C GLU A 155 6.89 -21.26 -0.03
N GLU A 156 6.14 -21.62 1.02
CA GLU A 156 4.85 -22.27 0.91
C GLU A 156 3.67 -21.28 0.92
N THR A 157 2.62 -21.64 0.17
CA THR A 157 1.38 -20.88 0.06
C THR A 157 0.25 -21.61 0.78
N PHE A 158 -0.48 -20.88 1.62
CA PHE A 158 -1.55 -21.39 2.46
C PHE A 158 -2.88 -20.71 2.15
N THR A 159 -3.95 -21.49 2.29
CA THR A 159 -5.31 -20.97 2.34
C THR A 159 -5.50 -20.10 3.59
N ILE A 160 -6.33 -19.08 3.48
CA ILE A 160 -6.62 -18.17 4.59
C ILE A 160 -7.71 -18.78 5.48
N ASP A 161 -7.45 -18.81 6.79
CA ASP A 161 -8.50 -18.99 7.79
C ASP A 161 -9.31 -17.69 7.89
N TRP A 162 -10.45 -17.68 7.18
CA TRP A 162 -11.30 -16.50 7.09
C TRP A 162 -12.01 -16.17 8.40
N GLN A 163 -12.29 -17.16 9.25
CA GLN A 163 -12.92 -16.91 10.54
C GLN A 163 -11.94 -16.17 11.46
N LYS A 164 -10.69 -16.62 11.50
CA LYS A 164 -9.62 -15.92 12.24
C LYS A 164 -9.34 -14.54 11.65
N ALA A 165 -9.34 -14.40 10.33
CA ALA A 165 -9.15 -13.11 9.67
C ALA A 165 -10.26 -12.11 10.04
N VAL A 166 -11.53 -12.52 10.02
CA VAL A 166 -12.68 -11.69 10.43
C VAL A 166 -12.53 -11.24 11.88
N ALA A 167 -12.26 -12.17 12.80
CA ALA A 167 -12.07 -11.85 14.22
C ALA A 167 -10.95 -10.82 14.42
N ALA A 168 -9.80 -11.00 13.75
CA ALA A 168 -8.69 -10.07 13.81
C ALA A 168 -9.06 -8.66 13.31
N ARG A 169 -9.84 -8.56 12.21
CA ARG A 169 -10.34 -7.27 11.71
C ARG A 169 -11.28 -6.60 12.71
N GLN A 170 -12.21 -7.35 13.30
CA GLN A 170 -13.18 -6.81 14.26
C GLN A 170 -12.51 -6.27 15.51
N THR A 171 -11.62 -7.05 16.14
CA THR A 171 -10.80 -6.59 17.28
C THR A 171 -10.06 -5.30 16.92
N LYS A 172 -9.58 -5.21 15.69
CA LYS A 172 -8.84 -4.02 15.26
C LYS A 172 -9.73 -2.80 15.04
N MET A 173 -10.85 -2.96 14.36
CA MET A 173 -11.83 -1.89 14.16
C MET A 173 -12.25 -1.29 15.50
N GLN A 174 -12.51 -2.14 16.49
CA GLN A 174 -12.82 -1.73 17.86
C GLN A 174 -11.71 -0.87 18.47
N SER A 175 -10.44 -1.33 18.42
CA SER A 175 -9.30 -0.58 18.96
C SER A 175 -9.09 0.79 18.28
N CYS A 176 -9.50 0.92 17.02
CA CYS A 176 -9.38 2.18 16.27
C CYS A 176 -10.49 3.17 16.61
N LEU A 177 -11.68 2.69 16.99
CA LEU A 177 -12.81 3.52 17.41
C LEU A 177 -12.56 4.11 18.81
N GLU A 178 -12.11 3.28 19.76
CA GLU A 178 -11.80 3.70 21.14
C GLU A 178 -10.69 4.76 21.22
N ARG A 179 -9.73 4.73 20.29
CA ARG A 179 -8.67 5.74 20.20
C ARG A 179 -9.16 7.08 19.61
N GLN A 180 -10.31 7.11 18.95
CA GLN A 180 -10.88 8.33 18.38
C GLN A 180 -11.78 9.07 19.37
N THR A 181 -12.36 8.36 20.34
CA THR A 181 -13.19 8.96 21.41
C THR A 181 -12.37 9.62 22.51
N ASN A 182 -11.09 9.28 22.61
CA ASN A 182 -10.18 9.76 23.66
C ASN A 182 -9.19 10.85 23.17
N GLN A 183 -9.47 11.50 22.03
CA GLN A 183 -8.71 12.62 21.46
C GLN A 183 -9.63 13.82 21.23
#